data_AF-A0A5M7QI11-F1
#
_entry.id   AF-A0A5M7QI11-F1
#
_cell.length_a   1.000
_cell.length_b   1.000
_cell.length_c   1.000
_cell.angle_alpha   90.00
_cell.angle_beta   90.00
_cell.angle_gamma   90.00
#
_symmetry.space_group_name_H-M   'P 1'
#
loop_
_entity.id
_entity.type
_entity.pdbx_description
1 polymer ?
#
loop_
_entity_poly.entity_id
_entity_poly.type
_entity_poly.pdbx_seq_one_letter_code
_entity_poly.pdbx_strand_id
1 'polypeptide(L)'
;MNKTYPVPVLTLADTLLSRLAALADPKIEVLSGYPANCSAWLTIYYQRKSGRWSYEWYDREGYRRPAALGNAMPCLMLEVNDRGASPQEQAQARRLLAEQGFFEA
;
A
#
# COMPACT_ATOMS: atom_id res chain seq x y z
N MET A 1 11.62 -22.13 17.58
CA MET A 1 10.98 -21.19 18.53
C MET A 1 9.79 -20.55 17.83
N ASN A 2 8.58 -21.06 18.06
CA ASN A 2 7.36 -20.48 17.47
C ASN A 2 6.98 -19.23 18.26
N LYS A 3 7.18 -18.05 17.67
CA LYS A 3 6.62 -16.80 18.21
C LYS A 3 5.15 -16.73 17.81
N THR A 4 4.27 -17.07 18.74
CA THR A 4 2.83 -16.84 18.59
C THR A 4 2.57 -15.36 18.81
N TYR A 5 2.26 -14.63 17.74
CA TYR A 5 1.82 -13.24 17.86
C TYR A 5 0.34 -13.24 18.29
N PRO A 6 -0.06 -12.45 19.30
CA PRO A 6 -1.45 -12.33 19.68
C PRO A 6 -2.22 -11.68 18.52
N VAL A 7 -3.16 -12.42 17.95
CA VAL A 7 -4.13 -11.87 16.99
C VAL A 7 -5.12 -11.02 17.80
N PRO A 8 -5.25 -9.71 17.55
CA PRO A 8 -6.21 -8.89 18.28
C PRO A 8 -7.63 -9.35 17.93
N VAL A 9 -8.39 -9.76 18.95
CA VAL A 9 -9.84 -9.98 18.79
C VAL A 9 -10.49 -8.60 18.77
N LEU A 10 -10.71 -8.07 17.56
CA LEU A 10 -11.43 -6.82 17.35
C LEU A 10 -12.87 -6.97 17.83
N THR A 11 -13.31 -6.10 18.74
CA THR A 11 -14.70 -6.09 19.19
C THR A 11 -15.58 -5.41 18.13
N LEU A 12 -16.90 -5.67 18.17
CA LEU A 12 -17.86 -5.05 17.26
C LEU A 12 -17.76 -3.50 17.29
N ALA A 13 -17.48 -2.94 18.47
CA ALA A 13 -17.26 -1.52 18.67
C ALA A 13 -16.00 -1.01 17.93
N ASP A 14 -14.88 -1.74 17.98
CA ASP A 14 -13.64 -1.39 17.27
C ASP A 14 -13.83 -1.41 15.75
N THR A 15 -14.59 -2.37 15.23
CA THR A 15 -14.96 -2.41 13.80
C THR A 15 -15.85 -1.24 13.39
N LEU A 16 -16.78 -0.80 14.26
CA LEU A 16 -17.62 0.35 13.99
C LEU A 16 -16.80 1.65 14.01
N LEU A 17 -15.97 1.85 15.04
CA LEU A 17 -15.10 3.00 15.18
C LEU A 17 -14.11 3.13 14.01
N SER A 18 -13.48 2.04 13.59
CA SER A 18 -12.57 2.03 12.43
C SER A 18 -13.29 2.36 11.11
N ARG A 19 -14.52 1.85 10.91
CA ARG A 19 -15.35 2.22 9.76
C ARG A 19 -15.77 3.68 9.78
N LEU A 20 -16.17 4.21 10.94
CA LEU A 20 -16.50 5.63 11.10
C LEU A 20 -15.28 6.52 10.84
N ALA A 21 -14.11 6.13 11.31
CA ALA A 21 -12.86 6.83 11.01
C ALA A 21 -12.52 6.80 9.51
N ALA A 22 -12.75 5.67 8.83
CA ALA A 22 -12.54 5.57 7.38
C ALA A 22 -13.53 6.42 6.56
N LEU A 23 -14.79 6.56 7.04
CA LEU A 23 -15.77 7.48 6.45
C LEU A 23 -15.38 8.94 6.70
N ALA A 24 -14.83 9.23 7.88
CA ALA A 24 -14.39 10.57 8.23
C ALA A 24 -13.15 10.97 7.42
N ASP A 25 -12.21 10.08 7.17
CA ASP A 25 -10.98 10.35 6.41
C ASP A 25 -10.68 9.24 5.38
N PRO A 26 -11.28 9.35 4.18
CA PRO A 26 -11.21 8.30 3.18
C PRO A 26 -9.78 8.10 2.67
N LYS A 27 -9.41 6.83 2.50
CA LYS A 27 -8.16 6.43 1.85
C LYS A 27 -8.25 6.69 0.35
N ILE A 28 -7.35 7.53 -0.17
CA ILE A 28 -7.18 7.77 -1.59
C ILE A 28 -6.04 6.88 -2.07
N GLU A 29 -6.30 6.00 -3.03
CA GLU A 29 -5.26 5.17 -3.62
C GLU A 29 -4.37 6.03 -4.53
N VAL A 30 -3.07 6.00 -4.29
CA VAL A 30 -2.10 6.86 -4.97
C VAL A 30 -1.21 6.07 -5.93
N LEU A 31 -0.64 4.97 -5.44
CA LEU A 31 0.17 4.05 -6.23
C LEU A 31 -0.22 2.61 -5.92
N SER A 32 -0.23 1.75 -6.93
CA SER A 32 -0.36 0.31 -6.73
C SER A 32 0.43 -0.49 -7.75
N GLY A 33 0.94 -1.65 -7.34
CA GLY A 33 1.73 -2.51 -8.21
C GLY A 33 2.74 -3.37 -7.46
N TYR A 34 3.80 -3.77 -8.18
CA TYR A 34 4.90 -4.53 -7.59
C TYR A 34 6.11 -3.61 -7.37
N PRO A 35 6.51 -3.35 -6.11
CA PRO A 35 7.71 -2.59 -5.83
C PRO A 35 8.97 -3.27 -6.38
N ALA A 36 10.05 -2.51 -6.50
CA ALA A 36 11.36 -3.09 -6.77
C ALA A 36 11.74 -4.06 -5.64
N ASN A 37 12.46 -5.12 -5.98
CA ASN A 37 12.92 -6.14 -5.04
C ASN A 37 11.82 -6.91 -4.28
N CYS A 38 10.55 -6.75 -4.67
CA CYS A 38 9.41 -7.35 -3.99
C CYS A 38 8.60 -8.26 -4.92
N SER A 39 8.13 -9.38 -4.35
CA SER A 39 7.19 -10.31 -5.00
C SER A 39 5.73 -10.04 -4.64
N ALA A 40 5.48 -9.29 -3.57
CA ALA A 40 4.14 -8.95 -3.10
C ALA A 40 3.62 -7.67 -3.77
N TRP A 41 2.32 -7.62 -4.02
CA TRP A 41 1.65 -6.40 -4.48
C TRP A 41 1.55 -5.40 -3.31
N LEU A 42 1.80 -4.14 -3.59
CA LEU A 42 1.67 -3.04 -2.65
C LEU A 42 0.66 -2.04 -3.19
N THR A 43 -0.23 -1.58 -2.31
CA THR A 43 -1.06 -0.40 -2.54
C THR A 43 -0.74 0.67 -1.51
N ILE A 44 -0.50 1.89 -1.98
CA ILE A 44 -0.20 3.08 -1.17
C ILE A 44 -1.42 3.99 -1.16
N TYR A 45 -1.84 4.37 0.04
CA TYR A 45 -2.95 5.29 0.24
C TYR A 45 -2.49 6.57 0.94
N TYR A 46 -3.16 7.67 0.59
CA TYR A 46 -3.05 8.94 1.29
C TYR A 46 -4.41 9.36 1.84
N GLN A 47 -4.42 9.90 3.06
CA GLN A 47 -5.60 10.38 3.75
C GLN A 47 -5.48 11.89 3.95
N ARG A 48 -6.19 12.68 3.14
CA ARG A 48 -6.01 14.14 3.09
C ARG A 48 -6.36 14.85 4.39
N LYS A 49 -7.36 14.39 5.14
CA LYS A 49 -7.79 15.13 6.35
C LYS A 49 -6.80 14.97 7.48
N SER A 50 -6.21 13.79 7.64
CA SER A 50 -5.18 13.54 8.66
C SER A 50 -3.75 13.74 8.16
N GLY A 51 -3.53 13.88 6.85
CA GLY A 51 -2.19 13.96 6.25
C GLY A 51 -1.39 12.66 6.37
N ARG A 52 -2.06 11.52 6.50
CA ARG A 52 -1.42 10.22 6.78
C ARG A 52 -1.23 9.38 5.52
N TRP A 53 -0.12 8.66 5.50
CA TRP A 53 0.17 7.61 4.52
C TRP A 53 -0.11 6.23 5.13
N SER A 54 -0.66 5.33 4.33
CA SER A 54 -0.83 3.92 4.72
C SER A 54 -0.48 2.98 3.58
N TYR A 55 -0.02 1.78 3.93
CA TYR A 55 0.54 0.80 3.01
C TYR A 55 -0.18 -0.53 3.23
N GLU A 56 -0.69 -1.11 2.15
CA GLU A 56 -1.35 -2.42 2.18
C GLU A 56 -0.60 -3.39 1.28
N TRP A 57 -0.07 -4.44 1.90
CA TRP A 57 0.66 -5.50 1.22
C TRP A 57 -0.24 -6.71 1.00
N TYR A 58 -0.26 -7.21 -0.22
CA TYR A 58 -1.02 -8.39 -0.61
C TYR A 58 -0.04 -9.52 -0.95
N ASP A 59 0.25 -10.35 0.05
CA ASP A 59 1.03 -11.60 -0.10
C ASP A 59 0.12 -12.82 0.05
N ARG A 60 -0.88 -12.89 -0.82
CA ARG A 60 -1.72 -14.09 -0.96
C ARG A 60 -1.29 -14.84 -2.21
N GLU A 61 -1.33 -16.18 -2.16
CA GLU A 61 -1.15 -17.01 -3.35
C GLU A 61 -2.10 -16.56 -4.47
N GLY A 62 -1.56 -16.41 -5.69
CA GLY A 62 -2.28 -15.83 -6.83
C GLY A 62 -2.09 -14.31 -7.02
N TYR A 63 -1.63 -13.58 -6.00
CA TYR A 63 -1.34 -12.14 -6.06
C TYR A 63 0.17 -11.84 -6.08
N ARG A 64 0.99 -12.89 -6.18
CA ARG A 64 2.44 -12.74 -6.34
C ARG A 64 2.78 -12.30 -7.75
N ARG A 65 3.89 -11.57 -7.86
CA ARG A 65 4.45 -11.13 -9.12
C ARG A 65 4.57 -12.30 -10.12
N PRO A 66 3.96 -12.20 -11.30
CA PRO A 66 4.07 -13.24 -12.32
C PRO A 66 5.53 -13.52 -12.68
N ALA A 67 5.93 -14.79 -12.66
CA ALA A 67 7.31 -15.22 -12.97
C ALA A 67 7.76 -14.79 -14.39
N ALA A 68 6.82 -14.62 -15.31
CA ALA A 68 7.07 -14.14 -16.68
C ALA A 68 7.64 -12.71 -16.74
N LEU A 69 7.51 -11.91 -15.68
CA LEU A 69 8.04 -10.55 -15.62
C LEU A 69 9.56 -10.51 -15.32
N GLY A 70 10.21 -11.66 -15.15
CA GLY A 70 11.66 -11.80 -15.08
C GLY A 70 12.29 -11.56 -13.70
N ASN A 71 13.58 -11.90 -13.60
CA ASN A 71 14.41 -11.76 -12.39
C ASN A 71 15.06 -10.39 -12.21
N ALA A 72 15.12 -9.56 -13.26
CA ALA A 72 15.43 -8.16 -13.08
C ALA A 72 14.27 -7.57 -12.25
N MET A 73 14.56 -6.85 -11.18
CA MET A 73 13.56 -6.46 -10.18
C MET A 73 13.12 -4.98 -10.33
N PRO A 74 12.70 -4.50 -11.52
CA PRO A 74 12.32 -3.11 -11.68
C PRO A 74 11.07 -2.81 -10.85
N CYS A 75 10.86 -1.54 -10.54
CA CYS A 75 9.61 -1.13 -9.93
C CYS A 75 8.47 -1.13 -10.97
N LEU A 76 7.38 -1.83 -10.68
CA LEU A 76 6.14 -1.86 -11.48
C LEU A 76 4.97 -1.21 -10.73
N MET A 77 5.26 -0.29 -9.82
CA MET A 77 4.25 0.55 -9.18
C MET A 77 3.72 1.56 -10.20
N LEU A 78 2.40 1.63 -10.34
CA LEU A 78 1.71 2.54 -11.26
C LEU A 78 0.91 3.59 -10.50
N GLU A 79 0.76 4.75 -11.13
CA GLU A 79 -0.11 5.83 -10.67
C GLU A 79 -1.56 5.49 -10.86
N VAL A 80 -2.33 5.68 -9.79
CA VAL A 80 -3.77 5.46 -9.80
C VAL A 80 -4.46 6.78 -10.07
N ASN A 81 -5.00 6.91 -11.28
CA ASN A 81 -5.56 8.17 -11.79
C ASN A 81 -7.08 8.28 -11.63
N ASP A 82 -7.78 7.15 -11.51
CA ASP A 82 -9.24 7.06 -11.40
C ASP A 82 -9.76 7.22 -9.96
N ARG A 83 -8.85 7.26 -8.96
CA ARG A 83 -9.20 7.31 -7.53
C ARG A 83 -9.03 8.69 -6.89
N GLY A 84 -8.76 9.72 -7.69
CA GLY A 84 -8.75 11.11 -7.24
C GLY A 84 -7.46 11.55 -6.57
N ALA A 85 -6.37 10.77 -6.68
CA ALA A 85 -5.04 11.22 -6.29
C ALA A 85 -4.56 12.35 -7.20
N SER A 86 -3.94 13.37 -6.62
CA SER A 86 -3.33 14.47 -7.34
C SER A 86 -1.92 14.10 -7.81
N PRO A 87 -1.40 14.77 -8.86
CA PRO A 87 -0.01 14.57 -9.30
C PRO A 87 1.03 14.83 -8.21
N GLN A 88 0.75 15.76 -7.28
CA GLN A 88 1.63 16.05 -6.15
C GLN A 88 1.69 14.88 -5.16
N GLU A 89 0.54 14.29 -4.83
CA GLU A 89 0.46 13.11 -3.96
C GLU A 89 1.17 11.92 -4.61
N GLN A 90 0.99 11.72 -5.92
CA GLN A 90 1.69 10.69 -6.68
C GLN A 90 3.21 10.88 -6.68
N ALA A 91 3.68 12.11 -6.92
CA ALA A 91 5.10 12.45 -6.86
C ALA A 91 5.69 12.22 -5.45
N GLN A 92 4.94 12.57 -4.40
CA GLN A 92 5.35 12.32 -3.02
C GLN A 92 5.40 10.82 -2.70
N ALA A 93 4.42 10.04 -3.17
CA ALA A 93 4.40 8.58 -2.99
C ALA A 93 5.61 7.90 -3.67
N ARG A 94 6.02 8.38 -4.86
CA ARG A 94 7.25 7.90 -5.53
C ARG A 94 8.50 8.21 -4.71
N ARG A 95 8.60 9.40 -4.12
CA ARG A 95 9.72 9.75 -3.22
C ARG A 95 9.77 8.82 -2.00
N LEU A 96 8.62 8.56 -1.37
CA LEU A 96 8.53 7.63 -0.25
C LEU A 96 8.97 6.21 -0.63
N LEU A 97 8.62 5.74 -1.82
CA LEU A 97 9.11 4.44 -2.31
C LEU A 97 10.63 4.43 -2.55
N ALA A 98 11.18 5.50 -3.12
CA ALA A 98 12.62 5.63 -3.34
C ALA A 98 13.40 5.65 -2.02
N GLU A 99 12.93 6.42 -1.03
CA GLU A 99 13.51 6.47 0.32
C GLU A 99 13.51 5.10 1.01
N GLN A 100 12.53 4.25 0.70
CA GLN A 100 12.44 2.88 1.22
C GLN A 100 13.20 1.84 0.38
N GLY A 101 13.89 2.24 -0.69
CA GLY A 101 14.63 1.33 -1.59
C GLY A 101 13.74 0.48 -2.49
N PHE A 102 12.48 0.88 -2.67
CA PHE A 102 11.45 0.18 -3.45
C PHE A 102 11.20 0.78 -4.83
N PHE A 103 11.89 1.89 -5.14
CA PHE A 103 11.87 2.57 -6.43
C PHE A 103 13.31 2.71 -6.93
N GLU A 104 13.54 2.68 -8.25
CA GLU A 104 14.87 2.88 -8.82
C GLU A 104 15.48 4.21 -8.33
N ALA A 105 16.79 4.20 -8.07
CA ALA A 105 17.58 5.40 -7.82
C ALA A 105 17.84 6.15 -9.13
#